data_AF-A0A1V6CAQ6-F1
#
_entry.id   AF-A0A1V6CAQ6-F1
#
_cell.length_a   1.000
_cell.length_b   1.000
_cell.length_c   1.000
_cell.angle_alpha   90.00
_cell.angle_beta   90.00
_cell.angle_gamma   90.00
#
_symmetry.space_group_name_H-M   'P 1'
#
loop_
_entity.id
_entity.type
_entity.pdbx_description
1 polymer ?
#
loop_
_entity_poly.entity_id
_entity_poly.type
_entity_poly.pdbx_seq_one_letter_code
_entity_poly.pdbx_strand_id
1 'polypeptide(L)'
;MSSSALGKEIQNTLIRLNGFFKSHDKAVLFGLLLGCVPFFPVALTGMIISLLNLWLWKNKKLEYAEIRIIRPAILIAILNILLGILLLHYLLTIIFGLDWINLINRWQLWFKDFIYSLWPFNLFFHRQGGTLV
;
A
#
# COMPACT_ATOMS: atom_id res chain seq x y z
N MET A 1 -0.18 13.23 -45.93
CA MET A 1 -0.47 14.08 -44.75
C MET A 1 0.85 14.42 -44.08
N SER A 2 1.30 15.68 -44.11
CA SER A 2 2.52 16.08 -43.42
C SER A 2 2.29 15.99 -41.92
N SER A 3 2.79 14.91 -41.31
CA SER A 3 2.83 14.79 -39.86
C SER A 3 3.56 16.01 -39.31
N SER A 4 2.86 16.84 -38.53
CA SER A 4 3.45 17.92 -37.73
C SER A 4 4.77 17.47 -37.09
N ALA A 5 5.76 18.34 -36.98
CA ALA A 5 7.02 18.03 -36.29
C ALA A 5 6.75 17.43 -34.90
N LEU A 6 5.71 17.92 -34.22
CA LEU A 6 5.19 17.41 -32.97
C LEU A 6 4.69 15.95 -33.09
N GLY A 7 3.98 15.62 -34.17
CA GLY A 7 3.49 14.26 -34.44
C GLY A 7 4.63 13.26 -34.62
N LYS A 8 5.71 13.65 -35.32
CA LYS A 8 6.92 12.82 -35.44
C LYS A 8 7.62 12.64 -34.09
N GLU A 9 7.68 13.69 -33.28
CA GLU A 9 8.34 13.64 -31.98
C GLU A 9 7.56 12.81 -30.95
N ILE A 10 6.22 12.92 -30.94
CA ILE A 10 5.33 12.04 -30.17
C ILE A 10 5.50 10.58 -30.62
N GLN A 11 5.52 10.32 -31.93
CA GLN A 11 5.69 8.97 -32.46
C GLN A 11 7.04 8.37 -32.07
N ASN A 12 8.13 9.14 -32.16
CA ASN A 12 9.45 8.71 -31.71
C ASN A 12 9.49 8.43 -30.20
N THR A 13 8.79 9.25 -29.41
CA THR A 13 8.68 9.07 -27.96
C THR A 13 7.91 7.81 -27.61
N LEU A 14 6.79 7.55 -28.30
CA LEU A 14 6.00 6.33 -28.14
C LEU A 14 6.79 5.07 -28.52
N ILE A 15 7.58 5.12 -29.60
CA ILE A 15 8.43 4.00 -30.02
C ILE A 15 9.50 3.73 -28.95
N ARG A 16 10.14 4.77 -28.40
CA ARG A 16 11.11 4.63 -27.31
C ARG A 16 10.48 4.06 -26.04
N LEU A 17 9.29 4.54 -25.65
CA LEU A 17 8.54 4.01 -24.52
C LEU A 17 8.18 2.53 -24.73
N ASN A 18 7.69 2.15 -25.90
CA ASN A 18 7.35 0.76 -26.20
C ASN A 18 8.61 -0.14 -26.15
N GLY A 19 9.75 0.34 -26.66
CA GLY A 19 11.04 -0.34 -26.51
C GLY A 19 11.43 -0.55 -25.05
N PHE A 20 11.23 0.48 -24.21
CA PHE A 20 11.47 0.43 -22.78
C PHE A 20 10.55 -0.58 -22.06
N PHE A 21 9.26 -0.62 -22.37
CA PHE A 21 8.34 -1.60 -21.78
C PHE A 21 8.63 -3.04 -22.23
N LYS A 22 9.15 -3.24 -23.44
CA LYS A 22 9.52 -4.58 -23.94
C LYS A 22 10.83 -5.10 -23.35
N SER A 23 11.72 -4.21 -22.92
CA SER A 23 13.04 -4.59 -22.41
C SER A 23 13.04 -4.95 -20.93
N HIS A 24 11.90 -4.89 -20.24
CA HIS A 24 11.81 -5.14 -18.81
C HIS A 24 10.80 -6.21 -18.47
N ASP A 25 10.99 -6.85 -17.32
CA ASP A 25 10.09 -7.88 -16.82
C ASP A 25 8.67 -7.30 -16.58
N LYS A 26 7.66 -8.04 -17.04
CA LYS A 26 6.24 -7.66 -16.89
C LYS A 26 5.84 -7.46 -15.44
N ALA A 27 6.39 -8.26 -14.51
CA ALA A 27 6.09 -8.15 -13.09
C ALA A 27 6.63 -6.84 -12.49
N VAL A 28 7.80 -6.38 -12.95
CA VAL A 28 8.40 -5.09 -12.53
C VAL A 28 7.56 -3.93 -13.02
N LEU A 29 7.17 -3.97 -14.29
CA LEU A 29 6.30 -2.97 -14.89
C LEU A 29 4.91 -2.93 -14.24
N PHE A 30 4.36 -4.09 -13.89
CA PHE A 30 3.07 -4.17 -13.22
C PHE A 30 3.11 -3.56 -11.81
N GLY A 31 4.18 -3.79 -11.05
CA GLY A 31 4.41 -3.13 -9.76
C GLY A 31 4.49 -1.60 -9.89
N LEU A 32 5.19 -1.11 -10.92
CA LEU A 32 5.28 0.33 -11.22
C LEU A 32 3.92 0.91 -11.60
N LEU A 33 3.19 0.28 -12.53
CA LEU A 33 1.91 0.78 -13.03
C LEU A 33 0.87 0.88 -11.91
N LEU A 34 0.75 -0.15 -11.08
CA LEU A 34 -0.16 -0.11 -9.93
C LEU A 34 0.30 0.89 -8.87
N GLY A 35 1.61 1.00 -8.62
CA GLY A 35 2.18 1.98 -7.68
C GLY A 35 1.96 3.43 -8.11
N CYS A 36 1.81 3.70 -9.42
CA CYS A 36 1.53 5.03 -9.96
C CYS A 36 0.09 5.50 -9.72
N VAL A 37 -0.85 4.62 -9.38
CA VAL A 37 -2.26 5.01 -9.19
C VAL A 37 -2.41 5.63 -7.80
N PRO A 38 -2.91 6.88 -7.66
CA PRO A 38 -3.07 7.56 -6.38
C PRO A 38 -4.33 7.10 -5.63
N PHE A 39 -4.53 5.78 -5.54
CA PHE A 39 -5.64 5.15 -4.86
C PHE A 39 -5.10 4.13 -3.87
N PHE A 40 -5.37 4.32 -2.57
CA PHE A 40 -4.70 3.61 -1.48
C PHE A 40 -4.55 2.10 -1.67
N PRO A 41 -5.61 1.30 -1.90
CA PRO A 41 -5.46 -0.15 -2.01
C PRO A 41 -4.69 -0.57 -3.27
N VAL A 42 -4.78 0.21 -4.36
CA VAL A 42 -4.06 -0.08 -5.61
C VAL A 42 -2.57 0.28 -5.47
N ALA A 43 -2.26 1.44 -4.91
CA ALA A 43 -0.90 1.86 -4.62
C ALA A 43 -0.20 0.89 -3.64
N LEU A 44 -0.92 0.43 -2.62
CA LEU A 44 -0.45 -0.59 -1.68
C LEU A 44 -0.13 -1.90 -2.39
N THR A 45 -1.01 -2.37 -3.27
CA THR A 45 -0.78 -3.57 -4.08
C THR A 45 0.46 -3.42 -4.97
N GLY A 46 0.61 -2.26 -5.63
CA GLY A 46 1.80 -1.94 -6.43
C GLY A 46 3.10 -1.91 -5.61
N MET A 47 3.05 -1.41 -4.37
CA MET A 47 4.18 -1.43 -3.45
C MET A 47 4.56 -2.86 -3.07
N ILE A 48 3.60 -3.71 -2.72
CA ILE A 48 3.85 -5.13 -2.37
C ILE A 48 4.51 -5.85 -3.55
N ILE A 49 4.01 -5.67 -4.77
CA ILE A 49 4.59 -6.29 -5.97
C ILE A 49 6.02 -5.77 -6.20
N SER A 50 6.24 -4.47 -6.07
CA SER A 50 7.57 -3.87 -6.18
C SER A 50 8.56 -4.40 -5.11
N LEU A 51 8.10 -4.66 -3.88
CA LEU A 51 8.90 -5.28 -2.83
C LEU A 51 9.22 -6.76 -3.12
N LEU A 52 8.26 -7.51 -3.67
CA LEU A 52 8.49 -8.89 -4.13
C LEU A 52 9.53 -8.92 -5.27
N ASN A 53 9.44 -7.97 -6.20
CA ASN A 53 10.45 -7.81 -7.26
C ASN A 53 11.83 -7.47 -6.67
N LEU A 54 11.90 -6.60 -5.64
CA LEU A 54 13.15 -6.32 -4.95
C LEU A 54 13.75 -7.58 -4.28
N TRP A 55 12.89 -8.42 -3.69
CA TRP A 55 13.31 -9.70 -3.10
C TRP A 55 13.82 -10.68 -4.17
N LEU A 56 13.13 -10.79 -5.32
CA LEU A 56 13.58 -11.61 -6.45
C LEU A 56 14.92 -11.13 -7.02
N TRP A 57 15.12 -9.81 -7.10
CA TRP A 57 16.40 -9.22 -7.50
C TRP A 57 17.52 -9.56 -6.51
N LYS A 58 17.27 -9.49 -5.19
CA LYS A 58 18.24 -9.92 -4.17
C LYS A 58 18.62 -11.40 -4.31
N ASN A 59 17.68 -12.24 -4.75
CA ASN A 59 17.91 -13.66 -5.03
C ASN A 59 18.55 -13.93 -6.41
N LYS A 60 19.00 -12.90 -7.13
CA LYS A 60 19.61 -12.99 -8.48
C LYS A 60 18.68 -13.65 -9.52
N LYS A 61 17.37 -13.58 -9.31
CA LYS A 61 16.36 -14.09 -10.26
C LYS A 61 15.92 -13.05 -11.29
N LEU A 62 16.37 -11.80 -11.15
CA LEU A 62 16.08 -10.69 -12.05
C LEU A 62 17.38 -10.04 -12.53
N GLU A 63 17.34 -9.45 -13.72
CA GLU A 63 18.47 -8.72 -14.27
C GLU A 63 18.84 -7.50 -13.43
N TYR A 64 20.13 -7.13 -13.43
CA TYR A 64 20.61 -5.96 -12.71
C TYR A 64 20.00 -4.65 -13.22
N ALA A 65 19.52 -4.61 -14.47
CA ALA A 65 18.86 -3.43 -15.03
C ALA A 65 17.55 -3.08 -14.29
N GLU A 66 16.82 -4.09 -13.82
CA GLU A 66 15.49 -3.94 -13.19
C GLU A 66 15.52 -3.13 -11.90
N ILE A 67 16.64 -3.11 -11.17
CA ILE A 67 16.76 -2.36 -9.91
C ILE A 67 16.55 -0.85 -10.11
N ARG A 68 16.87 -0.34 -11.30
CA ARG A 68 16.67 1.07 -11.68
C ARG A 68 15.21 1.43 -11.85
N ILE A 69 14.32 0.44 -12.03
CA ILE A 69 12.87 0.62 -12.07
C ILE A 69 12.25 0.30 -10.72
N ILE A 70 12.66 -0.79 -10.07
CA ILE A 70 12.08 -1.23 -8.80
C ILE A 70 12.22 -0.14 -7.72
N ARG A 71 13.37 0.52 -7.60
CA ARG A 71 13.58 1.58 -6.61
C ARG A 71 12.64 2.78 -6.78
N PRO A 72 12.56 3.44 -7.95
CA PRO A 72 11.61 4.53 -8.15
C PRO A 72 10.17 4.04 -8.08
N ALA A 73 9.84 2.81 -8.50
CA ALA A 73 8.50 2.25 -8.35
C ALA A 73 8.05 2.20 -6.88
N ILE A 74 8.94 1.76 -5.97
CA ILE A 74 8.66 1.77 -4.53
C ILE A 74 8.46 3.20 -4.02
N LEU A 75 9.32 4.14 -4.42
CA LEU A 75 9.22 5.54 -3.98
C LEU A 75 7.89 6.16 -4.44
N ILE A 76 7.54 5.99 -5.71
CA ILE A 76 6.28 6.48 -6.29
C ILE A 76 5.09 5.87 -5.56
N ALA A 77 5.12 4.55 -5.31
CA ALA A 77 4.07 3.87 -4.58
C ALA A 77 3.89 4.44 -3.16
N ILE A 78 4.99 4.70 -2.42
CA ILE A 78 4.92 5.32 -1.09
C ILE A 78 4.27 6.70 -1.16
N LEU A 79 4.69 7.55 -2.10
CA LEU A 79 4.10 8.88 -2.28
C LEU A 79 2.60 8.80 -2.59
N ASN A 80 2.19 7.87 -3.46
CA ASN A 80 0.80 7.66 -3.80
C ASN A 80 -0.02 7.02 -2.68
N ILE A 81 0.58 6.19 -1.84
CA ILE A 81 -0.06 5.66 -0.62
C ILE A 81 -0.36 6.82 0.33
N LEU A 82 0.62 7.70 0.59
CA LEU A 82 0.44 8.86 1.45
C LEU A 82 -0.65 9.79 0.90
N LEU A 83 -0.61 10.07 -0.41
CA LEU A 83 -1.64 10.87 -1.09
C LEU A 83 -3.02 10.19 -1.02
N GLY A 84 -3.08 8.89 -1.24
CA GLY A 84 -4.31 8.10 -1.18
C GLY A 84 -4.91 8.06 0.23
N ILE A 85 -4.09 7.95 1.27
CA ILE A 85 -4.52 8.05 2.68
C ILE A 85 -5.07 9.45 2.95
N LEU A 86 -4.39 10.50 2.50
CA LEU A 86 -4.84 11.88 2.69
C LEU A 86 -6.19 12.12 2.00
N LEU A 87 -6.34 11.68 0.75
CA LEU A 87 -7.60 11.76 0.00
C LEU A 87 -8.72 10.96 0.67
N LEU A 88 -8.43 9.74 1.12
CA LEU A 88 -9.41 8.90 1.82
C LEU A 88 -9.83 9.53 3.14
N HIS A 89 -8.89 10.08 3.91
CA HIS A 89 -9.17 10.81 5.13
C HIS A 89 -10.08 12.01 4.86
N TYR A 90 -9.73 12.83 3.87
CA TYR A 90 -10.55 13.98 3.47
C TYR A 90 -11.97 13.57 3.07
N LEU A 91 -12.10 12.51 2.27
CA LEU A 91 -13.38 11.95 1.83
C LEU A 91 -14.24 11.49 3.02
N LEU A 92 -13.65 10.72 3.95
CA LEU A 92 -14.36 10.21 5.13
C LEU A 92 -14.76 11.33 6.08
N THR A 93 -13.91 12.33 6.31
CA THR A 93 -14.23 13.45 7.20
C THR A 93 -15.33 14.34 6.63
N ILE A 94 -15.25 14.72 5.36
CA ILE A 94 -16.11 15.77 4.79
C ILE A 94 -17.39 15.19 4.18
N ILE A 95 -17.28 14.07 3.46
CA ILE A 95 -18.45 13.48 2.79
C ILE A 95 -19.28 12.67 3.79
N PHE A 96 -18.62 11.94 4.69
CA PHE A 96 -19.29 11.04 5.64
C PHE A 96 -19.37 11.60 7.07
N GLY A 97 -18.82 12.79 7.33
CA GLY A 97 -18.88 13.43 8.65
C GLY A 97 -18.17 12.63 9.74
N LEU A 98 -17.15 11.85 9.38
CA LEU A 98 -16.56 10.87 10.28
C LEU A 98 -15.68 11.57 11.33
N ASP A 99 -16.07 11.44 12.60
CA ASP A 99 -15.31 11.95 13.74
C ASP A 99 -14.25 10.94 14.18
N TRP A 100 -13.02 11.18 13.75
CA TRP A 100 -11.86 10.34 14.04
C TRP A 100 -11.56 10.21 15.53
N ILE A 101 -11.81 11.25 16.33
CA ILE A 101 -11.52 11.24 17.77
C ILE A 101 -12.49 10.26 18.45
N ASN A 102 -13.78 10.38 18.14
CA ASN A 102 -14.79 9.47 18.67
C ASN A 102 -14.58 8.03 18.20
N LEU A 103 -14.15 7.82 16.96
CA LEU A 103 -13.80 6.48 16.45
C LEU A 103 -12.63 5.86 17.24
N ILE A 104 -11.56 6.62 17.47
CA ILE A 104 -10.38 6.17 18.23
C ILE A 104 -10.77 5.82 19.66
N ASN A 105 -11.53 6.68 20.33
CA ASN A 105 -11.98 6.44 21.70
C ASN A 105 -12.81 5.15 21.82
N ARG A 106 -13.72 4.91 20.87
CA ARG A 106 -14.51 3.67 20.82
C ARG A 106 -13.63 2.44 20.57
N TRP A 107 -12.65 2.55 19.68
CA TRP A 107 -11.69 1.46 19.43
C TRP A 107 -10.84 1.14 20.67
N GLN A 108 -10.38 2.14 21.40
CA GLN A 108 -9.62 1.95 22.64
C GLN A 108 -10.47 1.25 23.72
N LEU A 109 -11.73 1.64 23.87
CA LEU A 109 -12.68 0.98 24.77
C LEU A 109 -12.87 -0.48 24.38
N TRP A 110 -13.15 -0.76 23.11
CA TRP A 110 -13.29 -2.12 22.60
C TRP A 110 -12.02 -2.97 22.81
N PHE A 111 -10.85 -2.39 22.59
CA PHE A 111 -9.59 -3.08 22.79
C PHE A 111 -9.32 -3.38 24.27
N LYS A 112 -9.66 -2.43 25.16
CA LYS A 112 -9.60 -2.62 26.61
C LYS A 112 -10.55 -3.75 27.04
N ASP A 113 -11.79 -3.74 26.57
CA ASP A 113 -12.78 -4.78 26.87
C ASP A 113 -12.36 -6.15 26.32
N PHE A 114 -11.78 -6.18 25.12
CA PHE A 114 -11.19 -7.39 24.54
C PHE A 114 -10.05 -7.96 25.38
N ILE A 115 -9.11 -7.12 25.83
CA ILE A 115 -8.03 -7.53 26.73
C ILE A 115 -8.59 -8.11 28.04
N TYR A 116 -9.59 -7.47 28.65
CA TYR A 116 -10.22 -7.99 29.86
C TYR A 116 -10.96 -9.31 29.62
N SER A 117 -11.60 -9.48 28.46
CA SER A 117 -12.24 -10.73 28.07
C SER A 117 -11.24 -11.86 27.84
N LEU A 118 -10.00 -11.55 27.45
CA LEU A 118 -8.93 -12.53 27.26
C LEU A 118 -8.16 -12.87 28.54
N TRP A 119 -8.41 -12.17 29.65
CA TRP A 119 -7.71 -12.38 30.91
C TRP A 119 -8.54 -13.25 31.88
N PRO A 120 -8.32 -14.59 31.96
CA PRO A 120 -9.18 -15.49 32.74
C PRO A 120 -8.84 -15.52 34.24
N PHE A 121 -8.15 -14.52 34.80
CA PHE A 121 -7.63 -14.63 36.17
C PHE A 121 -8.62 -14.26 37.29
N ASN A 122 -9.81 -13.72 37.00
CA ASN A 122 -10.75 -13.35 38.06
C ASN A 122 -11.77 -14.44 38.44
N LEU A 123 -11.79 -15.59 37.76
CA LEU A 123 -12.63 -16.73 38.17
C LEU A 123 -11.92 -17.71 39.13
N PHE A 124 -10.60 -17.60 39.31
CA PHE A 124 -9.86 -18.51 40.19
C PHE A 124 -9.79 -18.02 41.65
N PHE A 125 -9.80 -16.71 41.89
CA PHE A 125 -9.70 -16.14 43.24
C PHE A 125 -11.05 -15.96 43.94
N HIS A 126 -12.18 -15.93 43.22
CA HIS A 126 -13.50 -15.85 43.85
C HIS A 126 -14.03 -17.19 44.37
N ARG A 127 -13.39 -18.32 44.03
CA ARG A 127 -13.79 -19.67 44.49
C ARG A 127 -13.08 -20.14 45.75
N GLN A 128 -12.06 -19.42 46.25
CA GLN A 128 -11.34 -19.77 47.49
C GLN A 128 -11.62 -18.83 48.68
N GLY A 129 -12.46 -17.81 48.51
CA GLY A 129 -12.81 -16.84 49.56
C GLY A 129 -14.18 -17.03 50.20
N GLY A 130 -14.82 -18.21 50.05
CA GLY A 130 -16.16 -18.50 50.55
C GLY A 130 -16.20 -19.72 51.47
N THR A 131 -15.93 -19.47 52.75
CA THR A 131 -16.44 -20.17 53.96
C THR A 131 -16.72 -21.68 53.91
N LEU A 132 -15.93 -22.45 54.67
CA LEU A 132 -16.43 -23.57 55.47
C LEU A 132 -15.69 -23.63 56.83
N VAL A 133 -16.48 -23.38 57.89
CA VAL A 133 -16.22 -23.42 59.35
C VAL A 133 -15.43 -22.25 59.95
#